data_AF-S4XRJ4-F1
#
_entry.id   AF-S4XRJ4-F1
#
_cell.length_a   1.000
_cell.length_b   1.000
_cell.length_c   1.000
_cell.angle_alpha   90.00
_cell.angle_beta   90.00
_cell.angle_gamma   90.00
#
_symmetry.space_group_name_H-M   'P 1'
#
loop_
_entity.id
_entity.type
_entity.pdbx_description
1 polymer ?
#
loop_
_entity_poly.entity_id
_entity_poly.type
_entity_poly.pdbx_seq_one_letter_code
_entity_poly.pdbx_strand_id
1 'polypeptide(L)'
;MFDVVIAHARCPGCGHSPEWRIQYQYGYCRQHEYSIGDPICWFDPPGRPAPLDDHGENVGGLVAVPGLVEAGCPGCGQGDGAVLLFRDNIVSSVEITRSEGGDACAPIEAPSGWMRFWSRRVAGSANEDRLELSCRGDRWTVAVADGAGGLAGGAAAARAAVSAMVALGAEMELDADGWCERLRRLDGELEATSTCGETTLVVVQMRRGELWGASVGDSGALLVEPDRVIDLTAAQSRKPLVGSGACRPAGIRRRPLSGRLLVATDGLLKYASRATISALARTGDVQTAVGALIQAVTLPSGNLHDDVAVVLGEHVA
;
A
#
# COMPACT_ATOMS: atom_id res chain seq x y z
N MET A 1 -11.04 15.35 14.86
CA MET A 1 -10.62 14.85 16.21
C MET A 1 -9.33 14.06 15.99
N PHE A 2 -8.47 13.83 16.98
CA PHE A 2 -7.23 13.06 16.78
C PHE A 2 -7.05 12.05 17.90
N ASP A 3 -6.29 11.00 17.60
CA ASP A 3 -5.75 10.07 18.58
C ASP A 3 -4.24 10.27 18.68
N VAL A 4 -3.62 9.69 19.70
CA VAL A 4 -2.19 9.81 19.98
C VAL A 4 -1.54 8.44 19.93
N VAL A 5 -0.40 8.34 19.25
CA VAL A 5 0.52 7.21 19.45
C VAL A 5 1.68 7.67 20.33
N ILE A 6 1.97 6.86 21.34
CA ILE A 6 3.12 7.00 22.22
C ILE A 6 4.15 5.94 21.82
N ALA A 7 5.33 6.37 21.38
CA ALA A 7 6.34 5.45 20.86
C ALA A 7 7.77 5.93 21.14
N HIS A 8 8.65 4.99 21.42
CA HIS A 8 10.09 5.24 21.43
C HIS A 8 10.62 5.20 20.00
N ALA A 9 11.17 6.31 19.50
CA ALA A 9 11.67 6.40 18.14
C ALA A 9 12.95 7.25 18.09
N ARG A 10 13.84 6.97 17.13
CA ARG A 10 15.08 7.74 16.98
C ARG A 10 14.77 9.15 16.49
N CYS A 11 15.29 10.15 17.18
CA CYS A 11 15.35 11.51 16.70
C CYS A 11 16.22 11.55 15.45
N PRO A 12 15.71 12.06 14.32
CA PRO A 12 16.53 12.21 13.12
C PRO A 12 17.71 13.14 13.39
N GLY A 13 17.55 14.13 14.27
CA GLY A 13 18.51 15.14 14.74
C GLY A 13 19.79 14.58 15.32
N CYS A 14 19.68 14.12 16.56
CA CYS A 14 20.81 13.69 17.38
C CYS A 14 20.88 12.17 17.58
N GLY A 15 19.97 11.40 16.98
CA GLY A 15 19.90 9.95 17.15
C GLY A 15 19.39 9.48 18.51
N HIS A 16 19.07 10.39 19.42
CA HIS A 16 18.47 10.08 20.71
C HIS A 16 17.09 9.43 20.53
N SER A 17 16.74 8.42 21.33
CA SER A 17 15.46 7.70 21.21
C SER A 17 14.53 7.98 22.40
N PRO A 18 13.98 9.19 22.53
CA PRO A 18 13.02 9.49 23.59
C PRO A 18 11.67 8.82 23.29
N GLU A 19 10.78 8.86 24.27
CA GLU A 19 9.36 8.66 24.05
C GLU A 19 8.78 9.89 23.33
N TRP A 20 8.04 9.64 22.26
CA TRP A 20 7.35 10.66 21.47
C TRP A 20 5.85 10.49 21.63
N ARG A 21 5.15 11.62 21.66
CA ARG A 21 3.69 11.68 21.56
C ARG A 21 3.34 12.26 20.20
N ILE A 22 2.63 11.49 19.39
CA ILE A 22 2.33 11.82 18.00
C ILE A 22 0.81 11.81 17.81
N GLN A 23 0.25 12.96 17.46
CA GLN A 23 -1.15 13.11 17.10
C GLN A 23 -1.39 12.65 15.66
N TYR A 24 -2.45 11.90 15.41
CA TYR A 24 -2.80 11.42 14.08
C TYR A 24 -4.32 11.38 13.85
N GLN A 25 -4.73 11.33 12.59
CA GLN A 25 -6.12 11.23 12.18
C GLN A 25 -6.31 10.03 11.24
N TYR A 26 -6.54 8.85 11.83
CA TYR A 26 -6.84 7.63 11.09
C TYR A 26 -7.70 6.67 11.95
N GLY A 27 -8.81 6.18 11.41
CA GLY A 27 -9.81 5.40 12.15
C GLY A 27 -10.76 6.24 13.00
N TYR A 28 -11.28 5.64 14.07
CA TYR A 28 -12.25 6.25 14.98
C TYR A 28 -11.55 7.13 16.02
N CYS A 29 -11.19 8.35 15.64
CA CYS A 29 -10.43 9.23 16.52
C CYS A 29 -11.30 9.89 17.61
N ARG A 30 -11.05 9.56 18.88
CA ARG A 30 -11.73 10.12 20.07
C ARG A 30 -10.78 10.45 21.22
N GLN A 31 -9.55 10.87 20.92
CA GLN A 31 -8.49 11.13 21.91
C GLN A 31 -8.03 9.86 22.64
N HIS A 32 -8.03 8.73 21.93
CA HIS A 32 -7.39 7.52 22.42
C HIS A 32 -5.88 7.66 22.41
N GLU A 33 -5.22 6.94 23.30
CA GLU A 33 -3.76 6.78 23.31
C GLU A 33 -3.42 5.34 22.97
N TYR A 34 -2.51 5.15 22.03
CA TYR A 34 -2.05 3.85 21.55
C TYR A 34 -0.53 3.74 21.63
N SER A 35 -0.03 2.52 21.73
CA SER A 35 1.38 2.16 21.63
C SER A 35 1.63 1.31 20.37
N ILE A 36 2.90 1.14 20.00
CA ILE A 36 3.27 0.15 18.97
C ILE A 36 2.77 -1.24 19.40
N GLY A 37 2.07 -1.91 18.50
CA GLY A 37 1.42 -3.20 18.73
C GLY A 37 -0.07 -3.11 19.07
N ASP A 38 -0.58 -1.92 19.38
CA ASP A 38 -1.99 -1.76 19.73
C ASP A 38 -2.88 -1.72 18.48
N PRO A 39 -4.05 -2.38 18.52
CA PRO A 39 -5.07 -2.24 17.49
C PRO A 39 -5.81 -0.90 17.65
N ILE A 40 -5.97 -0.17 16.54
CA ILE A 40 -6.76 1.06 16.52
C ILE A 40 -8.25 0.77 16.32
N CYS A 41 -9.09 1.65 16.86
CA CYS A 41 -10.52 1.51 16.78
C CYS A 41 -11.05 1.95 15.41
N TRP A 42 -12.00 1.17 14.87
CA TRP A 42 -12.68 1.44 13.60
C TRP A 42 -14.20 1.45 13.69
N PHE A 43 -14.78 1.19 14.86
CA PHE A 43 -16.23 1.07 15.01
C PHE A 43 -16.72 1.71 16.30
N ASP A 44 -17.91 2.33 16.22
CA ASP A 44 -18.80 2.47 17.38
C ASP A 44 -19.29 1.06 17.81
N PRO A 45 -19.49 0.79 19.11
CA PRO A 45 -19.96 -0.51 19.61
C PRO A 45 -21.28 -0.94 18.94
N PRO A 46 -21.54 -2.26 18.81
CA PRO A 46 -22.66 -2.78 18.01
C PRO A 46 -24.01 -2.18 18.43
N GLY A 47 -24.76 -1.64 17.46
CA GLY A 47 -26.13 -1.14 17.65
C GLY A 47 -26.40 0.32 17.24
N ARG A 48 -25.44 1.05 16.65
CA ARG A 48 -25.69 2.42 16.13
C ARG A 48 -25.76 2.45 14.59
N PRO A 49 -26.74 3.18 14.00
CA PRO A 49 -26.82 3.36 12.57
C PRO A 49 -25.88 4.50 12.12
N ALA A 50 -24.92 4.13 11.26
CA ALA A 50 -23.93 4.98 10.56
C ALA A 50 -22.74 5.52 11.38
N PRO A 51 -21.49 5.44 10.86
CA PRO A 51 -20.33 6.02 11.52
C PRO A 51 -20.34 7.54 11.39
N LEU A 52 -20.07 8.23 12.49
CA LEU A 52 -19.77 9.66 12.53
C LEU A 52 -18.33 9.88 12.07
N ASP A 53 -18.13 10.58 10.93
CA ASP A 53 -16.87 11.14 10.42
C ASP A 53 -15.59 10.38 10.86
N ASP A 54 -15.46 9.13 10.40
CA ASP A 54 -14.21 8.37 10.53
C ASP A 54 -13.10 9.07 9.75
N HIS A 55 -11.89 9.12 10.32
CA HIS A 55 -10.75 9.72 9.65
C HIS A 55 -10.10 8.66 8.75
N GLY A 56 -10.32 8.73 7.44
CA GLY A 56 -9.75 7.79 6.46
C GLY A 56 -10.55 6.50 6.26
N GLU A 57 -9.97 5.52 5.57
CA GLU A 57 -10.64 4.26 5.18
C GLU A 57 -9.90 3.02 5.68
N ASN A 58 -10.64 2.00 6.14
CA ASN A 58 -10.07 0.77 6.66
C ASN A 58 -9.66 -0.15 5.50
N VAL A 59 -8.39 -0.09 5.10
CA VAL A 59 -7.89 -0.84 3.94
C VAL A 59 -7.35 -2.24 4.27
N GLY A 60 -7.29 -2.65 5.55
CA GLY A 60 -6.86 -4.00 5.95
C GLY A 60 -5.46 -4.40 5.46
N GLY A 61 -4.53 -3.43 5.45
CA GLY A 61 -3.15 -3.56 4.98
C GLY A 61 -2.22 -2.56 5.67
N LEU A 62 -1.03 -2.31 5.11
CA LEU A 62 -0.12 -1.27 5.61
C LEU A 62 -0.59 0.12 5.13
N VAL A 63 -0.67 1.08 6.05
CA VAL A 63 -1.04 2.47 5.81
C VAL A 63 -0.04 3.38 6.49
N ALA A 64 0.49 4.35 5.74
CA ALA A 64 1.28 5.43 6.29
C ALA A 64 0.38 6.65 6.55
N VAL A 65 0.33 7.09 7.81
CA VAL A 65 -0.49 8.22 8.25
C VAL A 65 0.45 9.30 8.77
N PRO A 66 0.33 10.55 8.27
CA PRO A 66 1.08 11.65 8.83
C PRO A 66 0.64 11.93 10.26
N GLY A 67 1.60 12.28 11.11
CA GLY A 67 1.38 12.67 12.48
C GLY A 67 2.10 13.95 12.86
N LEU A 68 1.55 14.66 13.84
CA LEU A 68 2.14 15.85 14.43
C LEU A 68 2.76 15.48 15.78
N VAL A 69 4.02 15.82 15.99
CA VAL A 69 4.71 15.57 17.25
C VAL A 69 4.35 16.67 18.25
N GLU A 70 3.93 16.31 19.46
CA GLU A 70 3.52 17.28 20.48
C GLU A 70 4.68 18.12 21.03
N ALA A 71 5.88 17.52 21.10
CA ALA A 71 7.09 18.19 21.57
C ALA A 71 8.33 17.67 20.85
N GLY A 72 9.20 18.61 20.46
CA GLY A 72 10.49 18.29 19.85
C GLY A 72 11.39 17.46 20.76
N CYS A 73 12.43 16.85 20.18
CA CYS A 73 13.34 15.98 20.91
C CYS A 73 13.92 16.69 22.15
N PRO A 74 13.90 16.07 23.34
CA PRO A 74 14.49 16.65 24.55
C PRO A 74 16.01 16.85 24.44
N GLY A 75 16.68 16.12 23.53
CA GLY A 75 18.12 16.24 23.33
C GLY A 75 18.56 17.37 22.40
N CYS A 76 17.79 17.72 21.36
CA CYS A 76 18.20 18.71 20.36
C CYS A 76 17.10 19.66 19.89
N GLY A 77 15.89 19.52 20.40
CA GLY A 77 14.71 20.30 20.02
C GLY A 77 14.12 19.96 18.64
N GLN A 78 14.75 19.07 17.86
CA GLN A 78 14.28 18.72 16.52
C GLN A 78 13.21 17.62 16.53
N GLY A 79 12.40 17.56 15.48
CA GLY A 79 11.36 16.54 15.29
C GLY A 79 9.98 17.09 15.61
N ASP A 80 9.27 17.53 14.60
CA ASP A 80 7.98 18.21 14.69
C ASP A 80 6.87 17.50 13.89
N GLY A 81 7.25 16.64 12.95
CA GLY A 81 6.35 15.71 12.25
C GLY A 81 6.74 14.27 12.45
N ALA A 82 5.82 13.35 12.17
CA ALA A 82 6.08 11.92 12.13
C ALA A 82 5.27 11.23 11.03
N VAL A 83 5.67 10.00 10.69
CA VAL A 83 4.88 9.07 9.90
C VAL A 83 4.58 7.86 10.77
N LEU A 84 3.30 7.57 10.97
CA LEU A 84 2.83 6.37 11.66
C LEU A 84 2.48 5.31 10.63
N LEU A 85 2.99 4.10 10.80
CA LEU A 85 2.65 2.96 9.98
C LEU A 85 1.65 2.09 10.71
N PHE A 86 0.48 1.84 10.12
CA PHE A 86 -0.54 0.92 10.62
C PHE A 86 -0.59 -0.31 9.73
N ARG A 87 -0.49 -1.53 10.27
CA ARG A 87 -0.65 -2.78 9.52
C ARG A 87 -1.88 -3.51 10.02
N ASP A 88 -2.85 -3.76 9.14
CA ASP A 88 -4.09 -4.46 9.53
C ASP A 88 -4.77 -3.79 10.74
N ASN A 89 -4.73 -2.45 10.79
CA ASN A 89 -5.21 -1.61 11.90
C ASN A 89 -4.45 -1.78 13.23
N ILE A 90 -3.20 -2.23 13.18
CA ILE A 90 -2.31 -2.28 14.34
C ILE A 90 -1.22 -1.23 14.14
N VAL A 91 -0.91 -0.44 15.17
CA VAL A 91 0.22 0.48 15.16
C VAL A 91 1.51 -0.32 14.96
N SER A 92 2.11 -0.26 13.78
CA SER A 92 3.26 -1.08 13.40
C SER A 92 4.59 -0.41 13.72
N SER A 93 4.74 0.88 13.41
CA SER A 93 5.96 1.64 13.70
C SER A 93 5.74 3.15 13.55
N VAL A 94 6.72 3.93 14.02
CA VAL A 94 6.73 5.40 13.96
C VAL A 94 8.10 5.87 13.48
N GLU A 95 8.11 6.78 12.51
CA GLU A 95 9.30 7.48 12.04
C GLU A 95 9.18 8.98 12.30
N ILE A 96 10.15 9.57 13.00
CA ILE A 96 10.18 11.01 13.28
C ILE A 96 10.86 11.75 12.12
N THR A 97 10.22 12.81 11.66
CA THR A 97 10.66 13.65 10.54
C THR A 97 11.06 15.05 11.03
N ARG A 98 11.86 15.78 10.25
CA ARG A 98 12.25 17.17 10.54
C ARG A 98 11.57 18.11 9.54
N SER A 99 10.96 19.19 9.98
CA SER A 99 10.72 20.36 9.14
C SER A 99 11.92 21.30 9.19
N GLU A 100 12.35 21.81 8.04
CA GLU A 100 13.38 22.84 7.96
C GLU A 100 12.75 24.19 8.31
N GLY A 101 12.92 24.61 9.57
CA GLY A 101 12.80 25.98 10.10
C GLY A 101 11.82 26.95 9.42
N GLY A 102 10.61 27.06 9.98
CA GLY A 102 9.69 28.17 9.71
C GLY A 102 8.63 28.25 10.83
N ASP A 103 8.63 29.36 11.54
CA ASP A 103 7.64 29.69 12.58
C ASP A 103 6.24 29.74 11.95
N ALA A 104 5.25 29.19 12.67
CA ALA A 104 3.93 28.70 12.23
C ALA A 104 3.93 27.24 11.74
N CYS A 105 3.23 26.37 12.49
CA CYS A 105 2.70 25.10 11.98
C CYS A 105 1.85 25.39 10.74
N ALA A 106 2.48 25.44 9.57
CA ALA A 106 1.80 25.08 8.36
C ALA A 106 1.52 23.57 8.49
N PRO A 107 0.26 23.11 8.41
CA PRO A 107 0.00 21.69 8.34
C PRO A 107 0.90 21.12 7.23
N ILE A 108 1.70 20.09 7.56
CA ILE A 108 2.24 19.20 6.52
C ILE A 108 1.01 18.84 5.70
N GLU A 109 0.97 19.31 4.44
CA GLU A 109 -0.17 19.06 3.57
C GLU A 109 -0.53 17.59 3.70
N ALA A 110 -1.80 17.30 4.03
CA ALA A 110 -2.33 15.95 3.99
C ALA A 110 -1.80 15.28 2.72
N PRO A 111 -1.37 14.00 2.74
CA PRO A 111 -0.80 13.29 1.59
C PRO A 111 -1.52 13.77 0.36
N SER A 112 -0.81 14.54 -0.47
CA SER A 112 -1.46 15.56 -1.33
C SER A 112 -2.66 14.90 -1.97
N GLY A 113 -3.85 15.41 -1.66
CA GLY A 113 -5.11 14.68 -1.85
C GLY A 113 -5.44 14.41 -3.31
N TRP A 114 -4.49 14.56 -4.24
CA TRP A 114 -4.58 14.34 -5.67
C TRP A 114 -4.82 12.89 -6.05
N MET A 115 -4.67 11.92 -5.14
CA MET A 115 -5.08 10.53 -5.36
C MET A 115 -6.09 10.08 -4.32
N ARG A 116 -7.08 9.32 -4.77
CA ARG A 116 -7.97 8.52 -3.93
C ARG A 116 -7.81 7.06 -4.33
N PHE A 117 -7.67 6.18 -3.34
CA PHE A 117 -7.58 4.74 -3.55
C PHE A 117 -8.68 4.03 -2.82
N TRP A 118 -9.16 2.93 -3.38
CA TRP A 118 -9.90 1.91 -2.65
C TRP A 118 -9.26 0.56 -2.91
N SER A 119 -9.06 -0.24 -1.87
CA SER A 119 -8.51 -1.59 -1.97
C SER A 119 -9.35 -2.62 -1.28
N ARG A 120 -9.27 -3.86 -1.75
CA ARG A 120 -9.92 -5.00 -1.11
C ARG A 120 -9.08 -6.25 -1.31
N ARG A 121 -8.94 -7.02 -0.24
CA ARG A 121 -8.37 -8.37 -0.27
C ARG A 121 -9.42 -9.36 0.27
N VAL A 122 -9.64 -10.44 -0.46
CA VAL A 122 -10.55 -11.52 -0.06
C VAL A 122 -9.85 -12.85 -0.33
N ALA A 123 -9.80 -13.70 0.69
CA ALA A 123 -9.23 -15.03 0.54
C ALA A 123 -10.22 -15.95 -0.18
N GLY A 124 -9.77 -16.63 -1.23
CA GLY A 124 -10.44 -17.75 -1.88
C GLY A 124 -9.79 -19.09 -1.56
N SER A 125 -8.53 -19.08 -1.11
CA SER A 125 -7.73 -20.27 -0.83
C SER A 125 -6.86 -20.10 0.43
N ALA A 126 -5.53 -20.21 0.33
CA ALA A 126 -4.59 -20.20 1.44
C ALA A 126 -4.24 -18.79 1.97
N ASN A 127 -4.87 -17.74 1.43
CA ASN A 127 -4.63 -16.35 1.77
C ASN A 127 -3.15 -15.96 1.61
N GLU A 128 -2.63 -16.17 0.40
CA GLU A 128 -1.25 -15.90 0.01
C GLU A 128 -1.09 -14.53 -0.66
N ASP A 129 -2.18 -13.91 -1.09
CA ASP A 129 -2.23 -12.56 -1.66
C ASP A 129 -1.89 -11.45 -0.66
N ARG A 130 -1.03 -10.50 -1.07
CA ARG A 130 -0.64 -9.33 -0.29
C ARG A 130 -0.75 -8.06 -1.11
N LEU A 131 -1.18 -7.00 -0.43
CA LEU A 131 -1.39 -5.68 -1.00
C LEU A 131 -1.14 -4.65 0.09
N GLU A 132 -0.30 -3.67 -0.23
CA GLU A 132 0.00 -2.55 0.67
C GLU A 132 0.16 -1.25 -0.14
N LEU A 133 -0.13 -0.12 0.51
CA LEU A 133 0.04 1.22 -0.04
C LEU A 133 0.85 2.08 0.94
N SER A 134 1.68 2.97 0.41
CA SER A 134 2.25 4.08 1.17
C SER A 134 2.02 5.40 0.46
N CYS A 135 1.88 6.46 1.24
CA CYS A 135 1.98 7.83 0.77
C CYS A 135 2.97 8.61 1.63
N ARG A 136 3.91 9.30 0.98
CA ARG A 136 4.82 10.25 1.63
C ARG A 136 4.88 11.54 0.80
N GLY A 137 4.33 12.61 1.33
CA GLY A 137 4.17 13.87 0.60
C GLY A 137 3.26 13.70 -0.62
N ASP A 138 3.80 13.96 -1.81
CA ASP A 138 3.11 13.80 -3.10
C ASP A 138 3.34 12.46 -3.81
N ARG A 139 4.08 11.55 -3.16
CA ARG A 139 4.48 10.27 -3.71
C ARG A 139 3.67 9.13 -3.11
N TRP A 140 3.01 8.38 -3.97
CA TRP A 140 2.29 7.15 -3.64
C TRP A 140 3.11 5.95 -4.11
N THR A 141 3.08 4.86 -3.35
CA THR A 141 3.60 3.55 -3.79
C THR A 141 2.56 2.49 -3.48
N VAL A 142 2.21 1.69 -4.48
CA VAL A 142 1.31 0.54 -4.37
C VAL A 142 2.11 -0.69 -4.70
N ALA A 143 2.02 -1.73 -3.87
CA ALA A 143 2.57 -3.04 -4.19
C ALA A 143 1.54 -4.15 -3.98
N VAL A 144 1.50 -5.08 -4.93
CA VAL A 144 0.64 -6.27 -4.90
C VAL A 144 1.50 -7.50 -5.21
N ALA A 145 1.24 -8.59 -4.50
CA ALA A 145 1.92 -9.87 -4.67
C ALA A 145 0.95 -11.01 -4.43
N ASP A 146 1.15 -12.10 -5.15
CA ASP A 146 0.48 -13.39 -4.95
C ASP A 146 1.57 -14.42 -4.65
N GLY A 147 1.43 -15.15 -3.54
CA GLY A 147 2.38 -16.17 -3.12
C GLY A 147 2.19 -17.45 -3.91
N ALA A 148 3.27 -18.01 -4.43
CA ALA A 148 3.18 -19.21 -5.26
C ALA A 148 2.66 -20.41 -4.47
N GLY A 149 1.48 -20.91 -4.83
CA GLY A 149 0.91 -22.13 -4.28
C GLY A 149 1.73 -23.39 -4.58
N GLY A 150 1.70 -24.37 -3.65
CA GLY A 150 2.32 -25.69 -3.81
C GLY A 150 3.72 -25.84 -3.20
N LEU A 151 4.35 -24.76 -2.77
CA LEU A 151 5.52 -24.75 -1.90
C LEU A 151 5.17 -24.04 -0.58
N ALA A 152 5.70 -24.52 0.55
CA ALA A 152 5.51 -23.81 1.81
C ALA A 152 6.18 -22.42 1.73
N GLY A 153 5.51 -21.37 2.21
CA GLY A 153 6.10 -20.04 2.38
C GLY A 153 5.69 -18.98 1.36
N GLY A 154 4.78 -19.25 0.43
CA GLY A 154 4.27 -18.26 -0.54
C GLY A 154 3.69 -17.02 0.15
N ALA A 155 2.79 -17.20 1.10
CA ALA A 155 2.26 -16.09 1.91
C ALA A 155 3.33 -15.28 2.66
N ALA A 156 4.44 -15.90 3.08
CA ALA A 156 5.54 -15.22 3.76
C ALA A 156 6.38 -14.40 2.76
N ALA A 157 6.66 -14.96 1.58
CA ALA A 157 7.33 -14.27 0.49
C ALA A 157 6.54 -13.05 0.02
N ALA A 158 5.23 -13.20 -0.23
CA ALA A 158 4.35 -12.09 -0.62
C ALA A 158 4.35 -10.95 0.42
N ARG A 159 4.31 -11.29 1.72
CA ARG A 159 4.37 -10.27 2.81
C ARG A 159 5.69 -9.54 2.83
N ALA A 160 6.80 -10.28 2.79
CA ALA A 160 8.13 -9.71 2.85
C ALA A 160 8.38 -8.80 1.63
N ALA A 161 7.98 -9.26 0.44
CA ALA A 161 8.14 -8.54 -0.81
C ALA A 161 7.37 -7.21 -0.83
N VAL A 162 6.06 -7.27 -0.57
CA VAL A 162 5.19 -6.09 -0.57
C VAL A 162 5.64 -5.06 0.47
N SER A 163 5.91 -5.51 1.69
CA SER A 163 6.37 -4.64 2.78
C SER A 163 7.70 -3.95 2.45
N ALA A 164 8.64 -4.67 1.81
CA ALA A 164 9.92 -4.09 1.43
C ALA A 164 9.79 -3.04 0.31
N MET A 165 8.90 -3.25 -0.66
CA MET A 165 8.69 -2.29 -1.75
C MET A 165 8.00 -1.02 -1.27
N VAL A 166 6.97 -1.16 -0.45
CA VAL A 166 6.20 -0.03 0.07
C VAL A 166 7.04 0.84 1.01
N ALA A 167 7.87 0.23 1.87
CA ALA A 167 8.81 0.95 2.71
C ALA A 167 9.85 1.73 1.87
N LEU A 168 10.49 1.07 0.91
CA LEU A 168 11.49 1.72 0.06
C LEU A 168 10.88 2.86 -0.79
N GLY A 169 9.70 2.65 -1.36
CA GLY A 169 9.00 3.66 -2.14
C GLY A 169 8.50 4.84 -1.30
N ALA A 170 8.21 4.60 -0.01
CA ALA A 170 7.97 5.66 0.95
C ALA A 170 9.26 6.46 1.20
N GLU A 171 10.42 5.83 1.30
CA GLU A 171 11.68 6.55 1.54
C GLU A 171 12.18 7.34 0.33
N MET A 172 12.11 6.76 -0.87
CA MET A 172 12.73 7.34 -2.06
C MET A 172 11.95 7.13 -3.35
N GLU A 173 12.25 8.00 -4.31
CA GLU A 173 11.81 7.87 -5.69
C GLU A 173 12.82 7.00 -6.46
N LEU A 174 12.34 5.97 -7.14
CA LEU A 174 13.17 5.09 -7.97
C LEU A 174 12.63 5.14 -9.39
N ASP A 175 13.49 5.18 -10.40
CA ASP A 175 13.05 4.95 -11.77
C ASP A 175 12.74 3.46 -12.04
N ALA A 176 12.31 3.15 -13.26
CA ALA A 176 11.93 1.78 -13.62
C ALA A 176 13.11 0.79 -13.49
N ASP A 177 14.34 1.22 -13.82
CA ASP A 177 15.52 0.37 -13.72
C ASP A 177 15.95 0.17 -12.27
N GLY A 178 15.83 1.21 -11.42
CA GLY A 178 16.05 1.14 -9.98
C GLY A 178 15.07 0.19 -9.29
N TRP A 179 13.80 0.19 -9.70
CA TRP A 179 12.83 -0.81 -9.23
C TRP A 179 13.21 -2.22 -9.68
N CYS A 180 13.57 -2.42 -10.95
CA CYS A 180 14.03 -3.72 -11.43
C CYS A 180 15.24 -4.22 -10.66
N GLU A 181 16.20 -3.35 -10.34
CA GLU A 181 17.39 -3.73 -9.57
C GLU A 181 17.03 -4.08 -8.13
N ARG A 182 16.14 -3.32 -7.47
CA ARG A 182 15.65 -3.68 -6.15
C ARG A 182 14.95 -5.04 -6.16
N LEU A 183 14.15 -5.34 -7.18
CA LEU A 183 13.46 -6.62 -7.31
C LEU A 183 14.43 -7.79 -7.45
N ARG A 184 15.51 -7.65 -8.25
CA ARG A 184 16.56 -8.69 -8.34
C ARG A 184 17.29 -8.90 -7.01
N ARG A 185 17.55 -7.82 -6.27
CA ARG A 185 18.17 -7.91 -4.95
C ARG A 185 17.24 -8.61 -3.95
N LEU A 186 15.96 -8.25 -3.93
CA LEU A 186 14.94 -8.90 -3.10
C LEU A 186 14.81 -10.39 -3.45
N ASP A 187 14.88 -10.74 -4.73
CA ASP A 187 14.83 -12.13 -5.20
C ASP A 187 15.92 -12.99 -4.56
N GLY A 188 17.17 -12.52 -4.54
CA GLY A 188 18.27 -13.20 -3.83
C GLY A 188 18.14 -13.16 -2.30
N GLU A 189 17.60 -12.08 -1.71
CA GLU A 189 17.33 -11.99 -0.27
C GLU A 189 16.30 -13.05 0.18
N LEU A 190 15.26 -13.27 -0.62
CA LEU A 190 14.22 -14.28 -0.35
C LEU A 190 14.70 -15.70 -0.64
N GLU A 191 15.43 -15.94 -1.74
CA GLU A 191 16.03 -17.25 -2.06
C GLU A 191 16.95 -17.75 -0.92
N ALA A 192 17.74 -16.84 -0.34
CA ALA A 192 18.62 -17.16 0.77
C ALA A 192 17.88 -17.51 2.08
N THR A 193 16.58 -17.21 2.17
CA THR A 193 15.75 -17.47 3.35
C THR A 193 14.99 -18.79 3.17
N SER A 194 15.48 -19.88 3.78
CA SER A 194 14.96 -21.24 3.58
C SER A 194 13.48 -21.48 3.93
N THR A 195 12.81 -20.51 4.55
CA THR A 195 11.38 -20.56 4.92
C THR A 195 10.50 -19.68 4.04
N CYS A 196 11.09 -18.86 3.16
CA CYS A 196 10.33 -18.06 2.21
C CYS A 196 10.12 -18.85 0.92
N GLY A 197 8.89 -18.84 0.43
CA GLY A 197 8.56 -19.39 -0.88
C GLY A 197 8.83 -18.36 -1.99
N GLU A 198 8.15 -18.56 -3.11
CA GLU A 198 8.18 -17.63 -4.24
C GLU A 198 6.91 -16.77 -4.28
N THR A 199 6.97 -15.62 -4.95
CA THR A 199 5.82 -14.73 -5.12
C THR A 199 5.89 -13.92 -6.41
N THR A 200 4.72 -13.58 -6.95
CA THR A 200 4.60 -12.50 -7.94
C THR A 200 4.83 -11.15 -7.25
N LEU A 201 5.12 -10.10 -8.01
CA LEU A 201 5.22 -8.75 -7.45
C LEU A 201 4.97 -7.71 -8.53
N VAL A 202 4.06 -6.79 -8.26
CA VAL A 202 3.88 -5.55 -9.02
C VAL A 202 4.06 -4.40 -8.05
N VAL A 203 4.98 -3.48 -8.36
CA VAL A 203 5.12 -2.20 -7.66
C VAL A 203 4.88 -1.07 -8.63
N VAL A 204 4.01 -0.14 -8.25
CA VAL A 204 3.75 1.10 -8.98
C VAL A 204 3.99 2.26 -8.03
N GLN A 205 4.84 3.20 -8.44
CA GLN A 205 5.06 4.46 -7.77
C GLN A 205 4.43 5.58 -8.61
N MET A 206 3.78 6.53 -7.94
CA MET A 206 3.11 7.66 -8.58
C MET A 206 3.49 8.95 -7.90
N ARG A 207 3.63 10.02 -8.68
CA ARG A 207 3.93 11.37 -8.19
C ARG A 207 3.56 12.38 -9.26
N ARG A 208 2.97 13.52 -8.88
CA ARG A 208 2.71 14.66 -9.78
C ARG A 208 1.98 14.26 -11.08
N GLY A 209 0.98 13.37 -10.97
CA GLY A 209 0.21 12.92 -12.13
C GLY A 209 0.95 11.98 -13.08
N GLU A 210 2.09 11.41 -12.67
CA GLU A 210 2.80 10.36 -13.40
C GLU A 210 2.84 9.06 -12.60
N LEU A 211 3.03 7.94 -13.30
CA LEU A 211 3.23 6.61 -12.73
C LEU A 211 4.37 5.85 -13.43
N TRP A 212 5.05 4.99 -12.69
CA TRP A 212 6.11 4.08 -13.15
C TRP A 212 6.31 2.96 -12.13
N GLY A 213 7.20 1.99 -12.37
CA GLY A 213 7.39 0.88 -11.45
C GLY A 213 8.10 -0.31 -12.07
N ALA A 214 7.84 -1.51 -11.54
CA ALA A 214 8.33 -2.77 -12.09
C ALA A 214 7.41 -3.94 -11.72
N SER A 215 7.54 -5.05 -12.45
CA SER A 215 6.76 -6.26 -12.16
C SER A 215 7.44 -7.58 -12.53
N VAL A 216 6.99 -8.65 -11.85
CA VAL A 216 7.31 -10.07 -12.06
C VAL A 216 6.05 -10.91 -11.78
N GLY A 217 5.81 -11.94 -12.58
CA GLY A 217 4.71 -12.88 -12.36
C GLY A 217 3.48 -12.60 -13.23
N ASP A 218 2.29 -12.90 -12.70
CA ASP A 218 0.99 -12.75 -13.37
C ASP A 218 -0.03 -11.90 -12.60
N SER A 219 0.31 -11.37 -11.43
CA SER A 219 -0.25 -10.11 -10.94
C SER A 219 -0.01 -8.98 -11.94
N GLY A 220 -0.88 -7.98 -12.01
CA GLY A 220 -0.83 -6.97 -13.07
C GLY A 220 -1.26 -5.57 -12.66
N ALA A 221 -0.88 -4.59 -13.48
CA ALA A 221 -1.30 -3.19 -13.35
C ALA A 221 -1.86 -2.66 -14.68
N LEU A 222 -3.03 -2.03 -14.61
CA LEU A 222 -3.76 -1.51 -15.74
C LEU A 222 -4.01 -0.01 -15.55
N LEU A 223 -3.75 0.77 -16.59
CA LEU A 223 -4.23 2.15 -16.67
C LEU A 223 -5.54 2.17 -17.45
N VAL A 224 -6.64 2.44 -16.76
CA VAL A 224 -8.00 2.48 -17.30
C VAL A 224 -8.34 3.93 -17.66
N GLU A 225 -8.15 4.27 -18.93
CA GLU A 225 -8.51 5.56 -19.50
C GLU A 225 -9.99 5.56 -19.95
N PRO A 226 -10.56 6.75 -20.24
CA PRO A 226 -11.94 6.85 -20.72
C PRO A 226 -12.22 6.03 -21.99
N ASP A 227 -11.26 5.98 -22.92
CA ASP A 227 -11.40 5.40 -24.26
C ASP A 227 -10.63 4.09 -24.48
N ARG A 228 -9.66 3.78 -23.62
CA ARG A 228 -8.83 2.56 -23.74
C ARG A 228 -8.33 2.04 -22.40
N VAL A 229 -7.73 0.85 -22.42
CA VAL A 229 -7.00 0.31 -21.27
C VAL A 229 -5.61 -0.07 -21.67
N ILE A 230 -4.63 0.46 -20.95
CA ILE A 230 -3.22 0.14 -21.18
C ILE A 230 -2.77 -0.88 -20.15
N ASP A 231 -2.18 -1.98 -20.61
CA ASP A 231 -1.50 -2.92 -19.75
C ASP A 231 -0.11 -2.39 -19.41
N LEU A 232 0.09 -1.98 -18.16
CA LEU A 232 1.39 -1.49 -17.68
C LEU A 232 2.38 -2.65 -17.51
N THR A 233 1.86 -3.87 -17.40
CA THR A 233 2.57 -5.11 -17.12
C THR A 233 2.75 -6.02 -18.33
N ALA A 234 2.43 -5.54 -19.55
CA ALA A 234 2.51 -6.34 -20.78
C ALA A 234 3.88 -6.99 -21.06
N ALA A 235 4.96 -6.37 -20.60
CA ALA A 235 6.32 -6.83 -20.82
C ALA A 235 6.84 -7.80 -19.74
N GLN A 236 6.04 -8.13 -18.73
CA GLN A 236 6.50 -8.91 -17.59
C GLN A 236 6.71 -10.39 -17.91
N SER A 237 7.72 -10.97 -17.26
CA SER A 237 7.93 -12.42 -17.27
C SER A 237 7.05 -13.06 -16.20
N ARG A 238 6.27 -14.10 -16.58
CA ARG A 238 5.46 -14.85 -15.61
C ARG A 238 6.30 -15.74 -14.68
N LYS A 239 7.46 -16.20 -15.16
CA LYS A 239 8.43 -16.99 -14.41
C LYS A 239 9.85 -16.68 -14.90
N PRO A 240 10.88 -16.93 -14.08
CA PRO A 240 10.77 -17.35 -12.68
C PRO A 240 10.32 -16.21 -11.75
N LEU A 241 9.71 -16.55 -10.61
CA LEU A 241 9.09 -15.61 -9.67
C LEU A 241 10.12 -14.98 -8.71
N VAL A 242 9.70 -14.02 -7.91
CA VAL A 242 10.56 -13.43 -6.86
C VAL A 242 10.72 -14.43 -5.72
N GLY A 243 11.95 -14.63 -5.23
CA GLY A 243 12.34 -15.69 -4.30
C GLY A 243 12.98 -16.91 -4.98
N SER A 244 13.10 -16.90 -6.32
CA SER A 244 13.70 -18.00 -7.08
C SER A 244 15.21 -17.84 -7.29
N GLY A 245 15.76 -16.65 -7.05
CA GLY A 245 17.15 -16.30 -7.34
C GLY A 245 17.44 -16.02 -8.83
N ALA A 246 16.43 -16.13 -9.70
CA ALA A 246 16.58 -15.99 -11.14
C ALA A 246 15.53 -15.07 -11.78
N CYS A 247 14.79 -14.30 -10.99
CA CYS A 247 13.67 -13.48 -11.47
C CYS A 247 14.12 -12.47 -12.54
N ARG A 248 13.20 -12.12 -13.45
CA ARG A 248 13.47 -11.18 -14.55
C ARG A 248 12.46 -10.04 -14.53
N PRO A 249 12.68 -9.02 -13.69
CA PRO A 249 11.76 -7.90 -13.56
C PRO A 249 11.65 -7.09 -14.84
N ALA A 250 10.42 -6.73 -15.19
CA ALA A 250 10.14 -5.80 -16.27
C ALA A 250 9.81 -4.42 -15.72
N GLY A 251 10.48 -3.39 -16.24
CA GLY A 251 10.23 -2.01 -15.83
C GLY A 251 8.95 -1.45 -16.44
N ILE A 252 8.12 -0.82 -15.63
CA ILE A 252 6.98 -0.02 -16.05
C ILE A 252 7.48 1.39 -16.32
N ARG A 253 7.55 1.76 -17.60
CA ARG A 253 8.06 3.08 -18.01
C ARG A 253 7.17 4.21 -17.50
N ARG A 254 7.83 5.28 -17.05
CA ARG A 254 7.18 6.53 -16.63
C ARG A 254 6.22 7.06 -17.69
N ARG A 255 5.03 7.44 -17.24
CA ARG A 255 3.96 7.97 -18.08
C ARG A 255 2.94 8.76 -17.27
N PRO A 256 2.12 9.59 -17.93
CA PRO A 256 0.99 10.26 -17.28
C PRO A 256 -0.04 9.28 -16.72
N LEU A 257 -0.60 9.62 -15.56
CA LEU A 257 -1.80 9.03 -14.99
C LEU A 257 -3.03 9.73 -15.58
N SER A 258 -3.47 9.27 -16.75
CA SER A 258 -4.58 9.83 -17.54
C SER A 258 -5.95 9.19 -17.24
N GLY A 259 -6.07 8.45 -16.14
CA GLY A 259 -7.28 7.70 -15.79
C GLY A 259 -7.16 7.01 -14.45
N ARG A 260 -7.87 5.89 -14.27
CA ARG A 260 -7.80 5.08 -13.05
C ARG A 260 -6.68 4.05 -13.12
N LEU A 261 -5.89 3.93 -12.06
CA LEU A 261 -4.89 2.88 -11.91
C LEU A 261 -5.53 1.69 -11.21
N LEU A 262 -5.57 0.53 -11.86
CA LEU A 262 -5.94 -0.74 -11.25
C LEU A 262 -4.68 -1.58 -11.05
N VAL A 263 -4.44 -2.09 -9.85
CA VAL A 263 -3.39 -3.09 -9.57
C VAL A 263 -4.04 -4.27 -8.88
N ALA A 264 -3.80 -5.50 -9.36
CA ALA A 264 -4.45 -6.68 -8.83
C ALA A 264 -3.65 -7.98 -9.02
N THR A 265 -3.97 -8.99 -8.22
CA THR A 265 -3.47 -10.37 -8.38
C THR A 265 -4.21 -11.12 -9.49
N ASP A 266 -3.71 -12.30 -9.83
CA ASP A 266 -4.29 -13.12 -10.91
C ASP A 266 -5.73 -13.57 -10.60
N GLY A 267 -6.10 -13.69 -9.32
CA GLY A 267 -7.47 -14.01 -8.89
C GLY A 267 -8.54 -13.06 -9.41
N LEU A 268 -8.18 -11.82 -9.77
CA LEU A 268 -9.04 -10.95 -10.57
C LEU A 268 -8.75 -11.08 -12.06
N LEU A 269 -7.49 -10.91 -12.46
CA LEU A 269 -7.09 -10.71 -13.86
C LEU A 269 -7.27 -11.94 -14.75
N LYS A 270 -7.29 -13.13 -14.16
CA LYS A 270 -7.46 -14.43 -14.82
C LYS A 270 -8.93 -14.82 -14.97
N TYR A 271 -9.76 -14.44 -14.00
CA TYR A 271 -11.16 -14.89 -13.91
C TYR A 271 -12.17 -13.84 -14.40
N ALA A 272 -11.76 -12.60 -14.64
CA ALA A 272 -12.57 -11.59 -15.33
C ALA A 272 -11.92 -11.14 -16.64
N SER A 273 -12.74 -10.97 -17.68
CA SER A 273 -12.24 -10.51 -18.98
C SER A 273 -11.74 -9.06 -18.90
N ARG A 274 -10.76 -8.70 -19.75
CA ARG A 274 -10.25 -7.32 -19.83
C ARG A 274 -11.35 -6.29 -20.10
N ALA A 275 -12.33 -6.65 -20.93
CA ALA A 275 -13.48 -5.79 -21.23
C ALA A 275 -14.37 -5.59 -19.99
N THR A 276 -14.63 -6.67 -19.25
CA THR A 276 -15.38 -6.63 -17.98
C THR A 276 -14.68 -5.78 -16.93
N ILE A 277 -13.39 -6.05 -16.68
CA ILE A 277 -12.57 -5.29 -15.71
C ILE A 277 -12.58 -3.80 -16.07
N SER A 278 -12.34 -3.49 -17.35
CA SER A 278 -12.35 -2.12 -17.86
C SER A 278 -13.68 -1.41 -17.64
N ALA A 279 -14.80 -2.08 -17.91
CA ALA A 279 -16.13 -1.51 -17.73
C ALA A 279 -16.41 -1.23 -16.25
N LEU A 280 -16.16 -2.21 -15.38
CA LEU A 280 -16.43 -2.11 -13.94
C LEU A 280 -15.53 -1.08 -13.26
N ALA A 281 -14.24 -1.05 -13.60
CA ALA A 281 -13.28 -0.09 -13.05
C ALA A 281 -13.66 1.37 -13.34
N ARG A 282 -14.46 1.65 -14.38
CA ARG A 282 -14.96 3.00 -14.72
C ARG A 282 -16.28 3.38 -14.05
N THR A 283 -16.96 2.44 -13.39
CA THR A 283 -18.26 2.71 -12.77
C THR A 283 -18.10 3.49 -11.48
N GLY A 284 -19.08 4.34 -11.16
CA GLY A 284 -19.22 5.00 -9.86
C GLY A 284 -17.96 5.65 -9.33
N ASP A 285 -17.87 5.75 -8.00
CA ASP A 285 -16.64 6.00 -7.27
C ASP A 285 -15.75 4.73 -7.19
N VAL A 286 -14.50 4.91 -6.75
CA VAL A 286 -13.52 3.81 -6.65
C VAL A 286 -13.95 2.68 -5.72
N GLN A 287 -14.71 2.95 -4.65
CA GLN A 287 -15.19 1.94 -3.71
C GLN A 287 -16.25 1.05 -4.38
N THR A 288 -17.23 1.68 -5.03
CA THR A 288 -18.27 0.99 -5.79
C THR A 288 -17.66 0.12 -6.89
N ALA A 289 -16.68 0.65 -7.64
CA ALA A 289 -15.98 -0.06 -8.70
C ALA A 289 -15.24 -1.31 -8.18
N VAL A 290 -14.50 -1.19 -7.07
CA VAL A 290 -13.80 -2.33 -6.47
C VAL A 290 -14.79 -3.39 -5.95
N GLY A 291 -15.90 -2.98 -5.35
CA GLY A 291 -16.98 -3.88 -4.96
C GLY A 291 -17.49 -4.70 -6.15
N ALA A 292 -17.73 -4.04 -7.28
CA ALA A 292 -18.19 -4.70 -8.50
C ALA A 292 -17.13 -5.63 -9.12
N LEU A 293 -15.85 -5.26 -9.07
CA LEU A 293 -14.74 -6.10 -9.55
C LEU A 293 -14.63 -7.41 -8.77
N ILE A 294 -14.75 -7.37 -7.43
CA ILE A 294 -14.76 -8.58 -6.59
C ILE A 294 -16.00 -9.44 -6.90
N GLN A 295 -17.18 -8.83 -7.01
CA GLN A 295 -18.40 -9.57 -7.34
C GLN A 295 -18.32 -10.28 -8.68
N ALA A 296 -17.64 -9.69 -9.67
CA ALA A 296 -17.49 -10.29 -11.00
C ALA A 296 -16.71 -11.60 -11.03
N VAL A 297 -15.89 -11.87 -10.02
CA VAL A 297 -15.12 -13.12 -9.87
C VAL A 297 -15.64 -14.02 -8.74
N THR A 298 -16.74 -13.62 -8.10
CA THR A 298 -17.41 -14.40 -7.05
C THR A 298 -18.32 -15.46 -7.69
N LEU A 299 -18.14 -16.71 -7.29
CA LEU A 299 -18.95 -17.85 -7.71
C LEU A 299 -20.39 -17.72 -7.20
N PRO A 300 -21.37 -18.41 -7.83
CA PRO A 300 -22.74 -18.45 -7.32
C PRO A 300 -22.86 -18.96 -5.87
N SER A 301 -21.88 -19.72 -5.39
CA SER A 301 -21.80 -20.19 -4.00
C SER A 301 -21.37 -19.11 -3.00
N GLY A 302 -20.90 -17.95 -3.48
CA GLY A 302 -20.29 -16.90 -2.66
C GLY A 302 -18.78 -17.05 -2.46
N ASN A 303 -18.18 -18.17 -2.91
CA ASN A 303 -16.73 -18.39 -2.84
C ASN A 303 -16.00 -17.74 -4.04
N LEU A 304 -14.67 -17.66 -3.96
CA LEU A 304 -13.80 -17.21 -5.05
C LEU A 304 -13.07 -18.40 -5.68
N HIS A 305 -12.62 -18.22 -6.92
CA HIS A 305 -11.75 -19.20 -7.59
C HIS A 305 -10.33 -19.23 -7.00
N ASP A 306 -9.85 -18.08 -6.54
CA ASP A 306 -8.55 -17.89 -5.92
C ASP A 306 -8.60 -16.72 -4.93
N ASP A 307 -7.51 -16.48 -4.21
CA ASP A 307 -7.34 -15.23 -3.48
C ASP A 307 -7.41 -14.03 -4.43
N VAL A 308 -8.01 -12.93 -3.97
CA VAL A 308 -8.10 -11.70 -4.76
C VAL A 308 -7.64 -10.53 -3.92
N ALA A 309 -6.56 -9.88 -4.34
CA ALA A 309 -6.19 -8.55 -3.90
C ALA A 309 -6.29 -7.57 -5.07
N VAL A 310 -7.01 -6.47 -4.85
CA VAL A 310 -7.23 -5.41 -5.84
C VAL A 310 -7.16 -4.05 -5.18
N VAL A 311 -6.57 -3.10 -5.89
CA VAL A 311 -6.60 -1.68 -5.56
C VAL A 311 -6.91 -0.88 -6.81
N LEU A 312 -7.77 0.12 -6.66
CA LEU A 312 -8.14 1.08 -7.69
C LEU A 312 -7.86 2.49 -7.19
N GLY A 313 -7.06 3.23 -7.93
CA GLY A 313 -6.71 4.62 -7.66
C GLY A 313 -7.22 5.57 -8.73
N GLU A 314 -7.64 6.77 -8.35
CA GLU A 314 -8.01 7.83 -9.28
C GLU A 314 -7.47 9.20 -8.83
N HIS A 315 -7.26 10.08 -9.81
CA HIS A 315 -6.91 11.46 -9.50
C HIS A 315 -8.11 12.19 -8.90
N VAL A 316 -7.91 12.90 -7.78
CA VAL A 316 -8.91 13.79 -7.18
C VAL A 316 -8.68 15.20 -7.72
N ALA A 317 -9.66 15.71 -8.44
CA ALA A 317 -9.66 17.07 -8.97
C ALA A 317 -9.88 18.12 -7.88
#